data_AF-A0A9P0SD92-F1
#
_entry.id   AF-A0A9P0SD92-F1
#
_cell.length_a   1.000
_cell.length_b   1.000
_cell.length_c   1.000
_cell.angle_alpha   90.00
_cell.angle_beta   90.00
_cell.angle_gamma   90.00
#
_symmetry.space_group_name_H-M   'P 1'
#
loop_
_entity.id
_entity.type
_entity.pdbx_description
1 polymer ?
#
loop_
_entity_poly.entity_id
_entity_poly.type
_entity_poly.pdbx_seq_one_letter_code
_entity_poly.pdbx_strand_id
1 'polypeptide(L)'
;MWCLIFCIAAITKLSFAYDAVTKPLYDLKDAPQLFENFTKEYNRVYENREDRRIHYEAFKKTLKRVNEVSKFCDSPLLGINEFADFTSDERNYVFPGYPTKGMYTLNI
;
A
#
# COMPACT_ATOMS: atom_id res chain seq x y z
N MET A 1 -17.16 -9.50 45.70
CA MET A 1 -18.62 -9.69 45.64
C MET A 1 -19.18 -8.55 44.81
N TRP A 2 -19.61 -8.86 43.59
CA TRP A 2 -20.28 -7.90 42.71
C TRP A 2 -21.63 -7.49 43.29
N CYS A 3 -22.09 -6.30 42.88
CA CYS A 3 -23.47 -5.81 42.71
C CYS A 3 -23.50 -4.32 43.08
N LEU A 4 -23.98 -3.35 42.30
CA LEU A 4 -24.71 -3.31 41.05
C LEU A 4 -24.57 -1.90 40.47
N ILE A 5 -24.76 -1.81 39.16
CA ILE A 5 -24.82 -0.62 38.33
C ILE A 5 -26.02 0.27 38.72
N PHE A 6 -25.75 1.55 39.00
CA PHE A 6 -26.61 2.75 38.85
C PHE A 6 -25.61 3.92 38.73
N CYS A 7 -25.64 4.89 37.81
CA CYS A 7 -26.60 5.35 36.83
C CYS A 7 -25.80 6.07 35.72
N ILE A 8 -26.36 6.03 34.53
CA ILE A 8 -25.85 6.54 33.27
C ILE A 8 -25.88 8.08 33.27
N ALA A 9 -24.77 8.73 32.90
CA ALA A 9 -24.62 10.04 32.24
C ALA A 9 -23.26 10.61 32.69
N ALA A 10 -22.19 10.60 31.92
CA ALA A 10 -22.09 11.11 30.56
C ALA A 10 -20.95 10.38 29.85
N ILE A 11 -21.26 9.25 29.21
CA ILE A 11 -20.41 8.79 28.12
C ILE A 11 -20.86 9.67 26.95
N THR A 12 -20.11 10.74 26.71
CA THR A 12 -20.21 11.48 25.46
C THR A 12 -20.29 10.42 24.36
N LYS A 13 -21.26 10.58 23.46
CA LYS A 13 -21.29 9.84 22.21
C LYS A 13 -20.04 10.24 21.42
N LEU A 14 -18.88 9.69 21.80
CA LEU A 14 -17.74 9.60 20.93
C LEU A 14 -18.13 8.48 19.97
N SER A 15 -18.96 8.82 19.00
CA SER A 15 -18.93 8.13 17.73
C SER A 15 -17.49 8.26 17.26
N PHE A 16 -16.66 7.28 17.57
CA PHE A 16 -15.56 6.95 16.68
C PHE A 16 -16.27 6.69 15.37
N ALA A 17 -16.29 7.71 14.50
CA ALA A 17 -16.46 7.44 13.10
C ALA A 17 -15.35 6.44 12.79
N TYR A 18 -15.72 5.17 12.65
CA TYR A 18 -14.86 4.24 11.96
C TYR A 18 -14.87 4.80 10.55
N ASP A 19 -13.91 5.68 10.25
CA ASP A 19 -13.64 6.05 8.88
C ASP A 19 -13.51 4.71 8.17
N ALA A 20 -14.47 4.41 7.29
CA ALA A 20 -14.25 3.36 6.32
C ALA A 20 -12.89 3.67 5.74
N VAL A 21 -11.91 2.78 5.94
CA VAL A 21 -10.53 2.99 5.50
C VAL A 21 -10.60 3.09 3.98
N THR A 22 -10.86 4.29 3.48
CA THR A 22 -10.89 4.57 2.06
C THR A 22 -9.45 4.58 1.66
N LYS A 23 -9.02 3.43 1.15
CA LYS A 23 -7.65 3.23 0.74
C LYS A 23 -7.29 4.30 -0.29
N PRO A 24 -6.15 5.01 -0.13
CA PRO A 24 -5.85 6.13 -0.99
C PRO A 24 -5.68 5.66 -2.44
N LEU A 25 -6.49 6.21 -3.33
CA LEU A 25 -6.16 6.22 -4.75
C LEU A 25 -5.04 7.24 -4.95
N TYR A 26 -3.92 6.80 -5.50
CA TYR A 26 -2.75 7.64 -5.72
C TYR A 26 -2.93 8.49 -6.99
N ASP A 27 -2.71 9.80 -6.95
CA ASP A 27 -2.47 10.57 -8.17
C ASP A 27 -1.04 10.28 -8.65
N LEU A 28 -0.90 9.90 -9.93
CA LEU A 28 0.42 9.62 -10.51
C LEU A 28 1.28 10.88 -10.64
N LYS A 29 0.68 12.07 -10.58
CA LYS A 29 1.42 13.34 -10.47
C LYS A 29 2.22 13.43 -9.17
N ASP A 30 1.75 12.76 -8.12
CA ASP A 30 2.43 12.71 -6.82
C ASP A 30 3.49 11.61 -6.75
N ALA A 31 3.63 10.78 -7.79
CA ALA A 31 4.59 9.68 -7.84
C ALA A 31 6.04 10.10 -7.49
N PRO A 32 6.57 11.26 -7.92
CA PRO A 32 7.90 11.69 -7.50
C PRO A 32 8.01 11.80 -5.97
N GLN A 33 7.09 12.51 -5.33
CA GLN A 33 7.10 12.72 -3.88
C GLN A 33 6.84 11.40 -3.11
N LEU A 34 5.92 10.58 -3.60
CA LEU A 34 5.63 9.27 -3.02
C LEU A 34 6.86 8.35 -3.09
N PHE A 35 7.61 8.39 -4.19
CA PHE A 35 8.85 7.62 -4.32
C PHE A 35 9.96 8.13 -3.39
N GLU A 36 10.11 9.45 -3.23
CA GLU A 36 11.05 10.01 -2.24
C GLU A 36 10.69 9.61 -0.80
N ASN A 37 9.41 9.54 -0.47
CA ASN A 37 8.97 9.07 0.86
C ASN A 37 9.22 7.57 1.02
N PHE A 38 8.82 6.77 0.03
CA PHE A 38 9.03 5.32 0.01
C PHE A 38 10.52 4.95 0.16
N THR A 39 11.40 5.64 -0.56
CA THR A 39 12.84 5.36 -0.49
C THR A 39 13.41 5.62 0.91
N LYS A 40 12.92 6.66 1.60
CA LYS A 40 13.29 6.94 3.00
C LYS A 40 12.68 5.91 3.97
N GLU A 41 11.40 5.63 3.84
CA GLU A 41 10.66 4.72 4.72
C GLU A 41 11.25 3.31 4.71
N TYR A 42 11.61 2.80 3.53
CA TYR A 42 12.17 1.46 3.35
C TYR A 42 13.69 1.44 3.16
N ASN A 43 14.37 2.56 3.46
CA ASN A 43 15.84 2.69 3.37
C ASN A 43 16.42 2.19 2.04
N ARG A 44 15.78 2.55 0.93
CA ARG A 44 16.22 2.15 -0.41
C ARG A 44 17.54 2.81 -0.76
N VAL A 45 18.47 1.99 -1.23
CA VAL A 45 19.73 2.42 -1.82
C VAL A 45 19.82 1.79 -3.19
N TYR A 46 20.03 2.62 -4.20
CA TYR A 46 20.17 2.20 -5.60
C TYR A 46 21.63 2.34 -6.02
N GLU A 47 22.09 1.44 -6.89
CA GLU A 47 23.49 1.39 -7.31
C GLU A 47 23.92 2.68 -8.02
N ASN A 48 23.04 3.19 -8.88
CA ASN A 48 23.30 4.38 -9.68
C ASN A 48 21.99 5.06 -10.12
N ARG A 49 22.11 6.13 -10.91
CA ARG A 49 20.95 6.89 -11.40
C ARG A 49 20.03 6.07 -12.31
N GLU A 50 20.60 5.19 -13.11
CA GLU A 50 19.83 4.36 -14.04
C GLU A 50 19.05 3.29 -13.29
N ASP A 51 19.68 2.64 -12.31
CA ASP A 51 19.03 1.71 -11.38
C ASP A 51 17.84 2.38 -10.65
N ARG A 52 18.08 3.54 -10.05
CA ARG A 52 17.01 4.35 -9.43
C ARG A 52 15.87 4.68 -10.40
N ARG A 53 16.21 5.00 -11.66
CA ARG A 53 15.21 5.32 -12.69
C ARG A 53 14.35 4.09 -13.01
N ILE A 54 14.96 2.91 -13.13
CA ILE A 54 14.26 1.64 -13.39
C ILE A 54 13.29 1.33 -12.26
N HIS A 55 13.74 1.44 -11.00
CA HIS A 55 12.90 1.25 -9.82
C HIS A 55 11.77 2.27 -9.70
N TYR A 56 12.03 3.53 -10.06
CA TYR A 56 10.98 4.55 -10.10
C TYR A 56 9.88 4.22 -11.14
N GLU A 57 10.25 3.70 -12.32
CA GLU A 57 9.27 3.24 -13.30
C GLU A 57 8.47 2.03 -12.80
N ALA A 58 9.12 1.10 -12.09
CA ALA A 58 8.43 -0.02 -11.45
C ALA A 58 7.45 0.47 -10.37
N PHE A 59 7.86 1.42 -9.54
CA PHE A 59 7.02 2.05 -8.52
C PHE A 59 5.76 2.68 -9.11
N LYS A 60 5.87 3.46 -10.20
CA LYS A 60 4.70 4.03 -10.89
C LYS A 60 3.75 2.95 -11.42
N LYS A 61 4.27 1.82 -11.90
CA LYS A 61 3.43 0.68 -12.33
C LYS A 61 2.68 0.08 -11.14
N THR A 62 3.33 -0.01 -9.98
CA THR A 62 2.67 -0.45 -8.73
C THR A 62 1.56 0.51 -8.32
N LEU A 63 1.78 1.84 -8.31
CA LEU A 63 0.73 2.81 -7.97
C LEU A 63 -0.50 2.67 -8.87
N LYS A 64 -0.29 2.56 -10.19
CA LYS A 64 -1.37 2.30 -11.15
C LYS A 64 -2.14 1.03 -10.80
N ARG A 65 -1.41 -0.04 -10.48
CA ARG A 65 -2.03 -1.32 -10.18
C ARG A 65 -2.83 -1.30 -8.88
N VAL A 66 -2.29 -0.69 -7.84
CA VAL A 66 -3.03 -0.52 -6.57
C VAL A 66 -4.33 0.25 -6.83
N ASN A 67 -4.29 1.33 -7.61
CA ASN A 67 -5.49 2.09 -7.96
C ASN A 67 -6.52 1.27 -8.75
N GLU A 68 -6.08 0.36 -9.62
CA GLU A 68 -6.97 -0.55 -10.35
C GLU A 68 -7.62 -1.56 -9.41
N VAL A 69 -6.84 -2.21 -8.54
CA VAL A 69 -7.35 -3.29 -7.66
C VAL A 69 -8.20 -2.73 -6.52
N SER A 70 -7.85 -1.56 -5.97
CA SER A 70 -8.60 -0.93 -4.88
C SER A 70 -10.04 -0.56 -5.26
N LYS A 71 -10.37 -0.57 -6.56
CA LYS A 71 -11.76 -0.42 -7.05
C LYS A 71 -12.61 -1.67 -6.82
N PHE A 72 -11.98 -2.83 -6.64
CA PHE A 72 -12.63 -4.14 -6.62
C PHE A 72 -12.36 -4.93 -5.34
N CYS A 73 -11.26 -4.66 -4.63
CA CYS A 73 -10.86 -5.34 -3.40
C CYS A 73 -10.36 -4.33 -2.37
N ASP A 74 -10.89 -4.44 -1.15
CA ASP A 74 -10.50 -3.63 0.01
C ASP A 74 -9.63 -4.44 0.98
N SER A 75 -8.49 -4.91 0.48
CA SER A 75 -7.55 -5.67 1.29
C SER A 75 -6.48 -4.74 1.89
N PRO A 76 -6.16 -4.88 3.19
CA PRO A 76 -5.18 -4.04 3.88
C PRO A 76 -3.77 -4.17 3.29
N LEU A 77 -3.46 -5.27 2.59
CA LEU A 77 -2.14 -5.51 2.01
C LEU A 77 -1.91 -4.82 0.65
N LEU A 78 -2.96 -4.30 0.00
CA LEU A 78 -2.80 -3.44 -1.18
C LEU A 78 -2.14 -2.11 -0.74
N GLY A 79 -1.44 -1.39 -1.59
CA GLY A 79 -0.79 -0.12 -1.20
C GLY A 79 0.70 -0.08 -1.50
N ILE A 80 1.32 1.06 -1.17
CA ILE A 80 2.77 1.18 -1.10
C ILE A 80 3.26 0.30 0.06
N ASN A 81 4.15 -0.64 -0.24
CA ASN A 81 4.79 -1.53 0.72
C ASN A 81 6.25 -1.76 0.30
N GLU A 82 6.99 -2.60 1.03
CA GLU A 82 8.41 -2.88 0.76
C GLU A 82 8.70 -3.54 -0.61
N PHE A 83 7.70 -3.90 -1.40
CA PHE A 83 7.86 -4.47 -2.74
C PHE A 83 7.42 -3.51 -3.84
N ALA A 84 7.11 -2.26 -3.48
CA ALA A 84 6.45 -1.34 -4.39
C ALA A 84 7.31 -0.95 -5.60
N ASP A 85 8.62 -0.94 -5.47
CA ASP A 85 9.57 -0.61 -6.54
C ASP A 85 10.22 -1.82 -7.22
N PHE A 86 9.79 -3.05 -6.91
CA PHE A 86 10.39 -4.24 -7.50
C PHE A 86 10.17 -4.28 -9.01
N THR A 87 11.24 -4.50 -9.75
CA THR A 87 11.20 -4.83 -11.17
C THR A 87 10.54 -6.19 -11.39
N SER A 88 10.20 -6.49 -12.65
CA SER A 88 9.66 -7.80 -13.01
C SER A 88 10.62 -8.94 -12.63
N ASP A 89 11.92 -8.73 -12.82
CA ASP A 89 12.94 -9.75 -12.58
C ASP A 89 13.15 -9.98 -11.08
N GLU A 90 13.20 -8.92 -10.27
CA GLU A 90 13.25 -9.03 -8.80
C GLU A 90 11.99 -9.68 -8.23
N ARG A 91 10.81 -9.34 -8.77
CA ARG A 91 9.56 -10.02 -8.40
C ARG A 91 9.61 -11.50 -8.75
N ASN A 92 10.08 -11.87 -9.94
CA ASN A 92 10.24 -13.27 -10.34
C ASN A 92 11.24 -14.01 -9.44
N TYR A 93 12.30 -13.32 -9.02
CA TYR A 93 13.32 -13.89 -8.15
C TYR A 93 12.79 -14.16 -6.75
N VAL A 94 12.06 -13.21 -6.15
CA VAL A 94 11.51 -13.33 -4.80
C VAL A 94 10.25 -14.21 -4.76
N PHE A 95 9.45 -14.21 -5.83
CA PHE A 95 8.21 -14.98 -5.95
C PHE A 95 8.25 -15.92 -7.18
N PRO A 96 9.14 -16.93 -7.20
CA PRO A 96 9.29 -17.81 -8.34
C PRO A 96 8.00 -18.61 -8.59
N GLY A 97 7.61 -18.76 -9.85
CA GLY A 97 6.41 -19.51 -10.26
C GLY A 97 5.09 -18.74 -10.15
N TYR A 98 5.09 -17.52 -9.59
CA TYR A 98 3.94 -16.63 -9.67
C TYR A 98 3.97 -15.89 -11.02
N PRO A 99 2.92 -16.01 -11.87
CA PRO A 99 2.95 -15.37 -13.17
C PRO A 99 3.00 -13.85 -12.99
N THR A 100 4.07 -13.20 -13.44
CA THR A 100 4.16 -11.72 -13.44
C THR A 100 3.06 -11.07 -14.25
N LYS A 101 2.64 -11.73 -15.34
CA LYS A 101 1.49 -11.34 -16.16
C LYS A 101 0.15 -11.46 -15.40
N GLY A 102 0.13 -12.22 -14.31
CA GLY A 102 -1.02 -12.48 -13.44
C GLY A 102 -0.93 -11.92 -12.01
N MET A 103 0.22 -11.42 -11.55
CA MET A 103 0.33 -10.61 -10.31
C MET A 103 -0.28 -9.21 -10.50
N TYR A 104 -0.36 -8.75 -11.75
CA TYR A 104 -1.29 -7.69 -12.15
C TYR A 104 -2.73 -8.20 -12.31
N THR A 105 -3.12 -9.39 -11.82
CA THR A 105 -4.51 -9.89 -11.87
C THR A 105 -4.90 -10.84 -10.72
N LEU A 106 -4.12 -11.02 -9.64
CA LEU A 106 -4.47 -11.98 -8.58
C LEU A 106 -4.76 -11.33 -7.23
N ASN A 107 -6.05 -11.46 -6.91
CA ASN A 107 -6.73 -11.41 -5.63
C ASN A 107 -5.85 -11.86 -4.45
N ILE A 108 -5.61 -10.89 -3.57
CA ILE A 108 -5.80 -11.11 -2.14
C ILE A 108 -7.28 -11.01 -1.81
#